data_AF-A0A1H1PMX9-F1
#
_entry.id   AF-A0A1H1PMX9-F1
#
_cell.length_a   1.000
_cell.length_b   1.000
_cell.length_c   1.000
_cell.angle_alpha   90.00
_cell.angle_beta   90.00
_cell.angle_gamma   90.00
#
_symmetry.space_group_name_H-M   'P 1'
#
loop_
_entity.id
_entity.type
_entity.pdbx_description
1 polymer ?
#
loop_
_entity_poly.entity_id
_entity_poly.type
_entity_poly.pdbx_seq_one_letter_code
_entity_poly.pdbx_strand_id
1 'polypeptide(L)'
;MTVFTVDTDAVHAAEAATRATIERLRTESATLMSQLRQLQTAWVGTAATAFQGCAEEWQGAQQHVELVLDGIGTSLGAVATQYAEADQYSASLFR
;
A
#
# COMPACT_ATOMS: atom_id res chain seq x y z
N MET A 1 2.57 -4.70 37.52
CA MET A 1 2.02 -5.34 36.31
C MET A 1 1.58 -4.25 35.36
N THR A 2 2.48 -3.78 34.51
CA THR A 2 2.22 -2.70 33.55
C THR A 2 1.71 -3.31 32.25
N VAL A 3 0.38 -3.27 32.09
CA VAL A 3 -0.32 -2.80 30.88
C VAL A 3 0.41 -3.11 29.56
N PHE A 4 0.17 -4.29 28.99
CA PHE A 4 0.42 -4.58 27.57
C PHE A 4 -0.62 -3.91 26.65
N THR A 5 -1.73 -3.40 27.19
CA THR A 5 -2.86 -2.85 26.43
C THR A 5 -2.59 -1.50 25.76
N VAL A 6 -1.63 -0.70 26.24
CA VAL A 6 -1.31 0.61 25.64
C VAL A 6 -0.55 0.49 24.32
N ASP A 7 0.12 -0.63 24.07
CA ASP A 7 0.88 -0.84 22.82
C ASP A 7 -0.02 -1.35 21.68
N THR A 8 -0.99 -2.21 21.97
CA THR A 8 -1.86 -2.84 20.96
C THR A 8 -2.75 -1.83 20.22
N ASP A 9 -3.36 -0.88 20.92
CA ASP A 9 -4.16 0.18 20.29
C ASP A 9 -3.31 1.08 19.37
N ALA A 10 -2.08 1.38 19.79
CA ALA A 10 -1.14 2.17 18.99
C ALA A 10 -0.70 1.42 17.72
N VAL A 11 -0.45 0.10 17.83
CA VAL A 11 -0.12 -0.77 16.70
C VAL A 11 -1.30 -0.85 15.72
N HIS A 12 -2.53 -1.05 16.20
CA HIS A 12 -3.71 -1.07 15.33
C HIS A 12 -3.95 0.27 14.63
N ALA A 13 -3.77 1.39 15.33
CA ALA A 13 -3.88 2.71 14.72
C ALA A 13 -2.80 2.94 13.65
N ALA A 14 -1.56 2.52 13.90
CA ALA A 14 -0.45 2.60 12.94
C ALA A 14 -0.69 1.70 11.71
N GLU A 15 -1.23 0.51 11.92
CA GLU A 15 -1.60 -0.41 10.84
C GLU A 15 -2.70 0.20 9.95
N ALA A 16 -3.76 0.73 10.56
CA ALA A 16 -4.84 1.41 9.84
C ALA A 16 -4.34 2.61 9.04
N ALA A 17 -3.47 3.44 9.64
CA ALA A 17 -2.84 4.57 8.95
C ALA A 17 -1.95 4.13 7.77
N THR A 18 -1.24 3.01 7.93
CA THR A 18 -0.40 2.44 6.87
C THR A 18 -1.27 1.90 5.72
N ARG A 19 -2.34 1.17 6.01
CA ARG A 19 -3.32 0.70 5.01
C ARG A 19 -3.95 1.88 4.23
N ALA A 20 -4.32 2.95 4.92
CA ALA A 20 -4.84 4.15 4.27
C ALA A 20 -3.79 4.82 3.35
N THR A 21 -2.53 4.82 3.76
CA THR A 21 -1.42 5.34 2.93
C THR A 21 -1.19 4.49 1.69
N ILE A 22 -1.26 3.16 1.82
CA ILE A 22 -1.16 2.21 0.69
C ILE A 22 -2.25 2.50 -0.35
N GLU A 23 -3.51 2.62 0.09
CA GLU A 23 -4.63 2.88 -0.82
C GLU A 23 -4.50 4.24 -1.54
N ARG A 24 -4.00 5.26 -0.84
CA ARG A 24 -3.71 6.56 -1.45
C ARG A 24 -2.62 6.44 -2.52
N LEU A 25 -1.54 5.71 -2.26
CA LEU A 25 -0.46 5.49 -3.23
C LEU A 25 -0.96 4.76 -4.49
N ARG A 26 -1.84 3.76 -4.33
CA ARG A 26 -2.50 3.08 -5.46
C ARG A 26 -3.30 4.04 -6.32
N THR A 27 -4.12 4.86 -5.66
CA THR A 27 -4.96 5.85 -6.32
C THR A 27 -4.12 6.90 -7.06
N GLU A 28 -3.06 7.41 -6.44
CA GLU A 28 -2.12 8.35 -7.04
C GLU A 28 -1.40 7.73 -8.24
N SER A 29 -0.95 6.48 -8.13
CA SER A 29 -0.29 5.76 -9.23
C SER A 29 -1.21 5.55 -10.44
N ALA A 30 -2.47 5.15 -10.19
CA ALA A 30 -3.47 5.01 -11.24
C ALA A 30 -3.82 6.36 -11.88
N THR A 31 -3.90 7.42 -11.08
CA THR A 31 -4.14 8.78 -11.54
C THR A 31 -3.02 9.26 -12.46
N LEU A 32 -1.75 9.04 -12.08
CA LEU A 32 -0.60 9.39 -12.91
C LEU A 32 -0.61 8.62 -14.25
N MET A 33 -0.95 7.33 -14.25
CA MET A 33 -1.08 6.56 -15.50
C MET A 33 -2.17 7.13 -16.42
N SER A 34 -3.30 7.56 -15.87
CA SER A 34 -4.37 8.22 -16.64
C SER A 34 -3.89 9.55 -17.25
N GLN A 35 -3.16 10.35 -16.49
CA GLN A 35 -2.60 11.63 -16.96
C GLN A 35 -1.57 11.41 -18.08
N LEU A 36 -0.68 10.43 -17.95
CA LEU A 36 0.29 10.08 -19.00
C LEU A 36 -0.41 9.63 -20.28
N ARG A 37 -1.46 8.80 -20.19
CA ARG A 37 -2.26 8.39 -21.36
C ARG A 37 -2.95 9.58 -22.02
N GLN A 38 -3.50 10.53 -21.25
CA GLN A 38 -4.08 11.74 -21.82
C GLN A 38 -3.04 12.59 -22.55
N LEU A 39 -1.87 12.81 -21.94
CA LEU A 39 -0.78 13.56 -22.57
C LEU A 39 -0.28 12.88 -23.85
N GLN A 40 -0.23 11.55 -23.88
CA GLN A 40 0.11 10.78 -25.07
C GLN A 40 -0.83 11.08 -26.25
N THR A 41 -2.13 11.28 -26.00
CA THR A 41 -3.08 11.63 -27.06
C THR A 41 -2.90 13.05 -27.60
N ALA A 42 -2.28 13.94 -26.82
CA ALA A 42 -2.05 15.33 -27.19
C ALA A 42 -0.73 15.54 -27.97
N TRP A 43 0.23 14.62 -27.88
CA TRP A 43 1.55 14.75 -28.49
C TRP A 43 1.56 14.03 -29.86
N VAL A 44 1.97 14.75 -30.91
CA VAL A 44 2.01 14.23 -32.29
C VAL A 44 3.44 14.32 -32.83
N GLY A 45 3.81 13.43 -33.76
CA GLY A 45 5.13 13.41 -34.38
C GLY A 45 6.19 12.67 -33.54
N THR A 46 7.46 12.97 -33.75
CA THR A 46 8.60 12.26 -33.12
C THR A 46 8.62 12.35 -31.59
N ALA A 47 8.05 13.41 -31.01
CA ALA A 47 7.90 13.56 -29.57
C ALA A 47 6.92 12.52 -28.96
N ALA A 48 5.96 12.03 -29.75
CA ALA A 48 5.00 11.02 -29.29
C ALA A 48 5.69 9.68 -29.00
N THR A 49 6.69 9.29 -29.81
CA THR A 49 7.46 8.05 -29.60
C THR A 49 8.31 8.10 -28.33
N ALA A 50 8.94 9.25 -28.04
CA ALA A 50 9.66 9.43 -26.77
C ALA A 50 8.71 9.37 -25.56
N PHE A 51 7.52 9.96 -25.69
CA PHE A 51 6.51 9.93 -24.62
C PHE A 51 5.91 8.53 -24.41
N GLN A 52 5.75 7.74 -25.48
CA GLN A 52 5.36 6.33 -25.41
C GLN A 52 6.33 5.53 -24.55
N GLY A 53 7.65 5.68 -24.76
CA GLY A 53 8.65 5.00 -23.94
C GLY A 53 8.56 5.38 -22.46
N CYS A 54 8.32 6.65 -22.14
CA CYS A 54 8.10 7.11 -20.76
C CYS A 54 6.84 6.49 -20.14
N ALA A 55 5.74 6.39 -20.90
CA ALA A 55 4.51 5.76 -20.43
C ALA A 55 4.68 4.24 -20.20
N GLU A 56 5.46 3.55 -21.03
CA GLU A 56 5.81 2.14 -20.86
C GLU A 56 6.69 1.91 -19.62
N GLU A 57 7.70 2.76 -19.41
CA GLU A 57 8.55 2.73 -18.22
C GLU A 57 7.72 2.93 -16.95
N TRP A 58 6.81 3.92 -16.96
CA TRP A 58 5.89 4.15 -15.85
C TRP A 58 4.95 2.96 -15.63
N GLN A 59 4.45 2.31 -16.69
CA GLN A 59 3.63 1.11 -16.55
C GLN A 59 4.39 -0.04 -15.86
N GLY A 60 5.68 -0.19 -16.13
CA GLY A 60 6.55 -1.12 -15.41
C GLY A 60 6.71 -0.73 -13.94
N ALA A 61 6.97 0.54 -13.67
CA ALA A 61 7.09 1.07 -12.30
C ALA A 61 5.80 0.90 -11.50
N GLN A 62 4.64 1.18 -12.10
CA GLN A 62 3.32 0.98 -11.48
C GLN A 62 3.14 -0.47 -11.02
N GLN A 63 3.44 -1.45 -11.88
CA GLN A 63 3.32 -2.86 -11.53
C GLN A 63 4.23 -3.23 -10.36
N HIS A 64 5.45 -2.68 -10.33
CA HIS A 64 6.37 -2.89 -9.21
C HIS A 64 5.84 -2.27 -7.91
N VAL A 65 5.30 -1.05 -7.97
CA VAL A 65 4.68 -0.38 -6.82
C VAL A 65 3.54 -1.23 -6.27
N GLU A 66 2.62 -1.71 -7.12
CA GLU A 66 1.51 -2.57 -6.69
C GLU A 66 2.01 -3.84 -5.98
N LEU A 67 3.04 -4.48 -6.51
CA LEU A 67 3.64 -5.69 -5.95
C LEU A 67 4.25 -5.43 -4.57
N VAL A 68 4.95 -4.31 -4.40
CA VAL A 68 5.50 -3.88 -3.10
C VAL A 68 4.37 -3.58 -2.11
N LEU A 69 3.33 -2.86 -2.53
CA LEU A 69 2.18 -2.51 -1.69
C LEU A 69 1.41 -3.75 -1.23
N ASP A 70 1.23 -4.75 -2.10
CA ASP A 70 0.63 -6.05 -1.75
C ASP A 70 1.48 -6.81 -0.71
N GLY A 71 2.80 -6.80 -0.87
CA GLY A 71 3.73 -7.39 0.09
C GLY A 71 3.63 -6.75 1.48
N ILE A 72 3.55 -5.42 1.53
CA ILE A 72 3.35 -4.68 2.79
C ILE A 72 1.98 -5.02 3.39
N GLY A 73 0.91 -4.99 2.59
CA GLY A 73 -0.45 -5.31 3.05
C GLY A 73 -0.57 -6.72 3.64
N THR A 74 0.08 -7.70 3.02
CA THR A 74 0.14 -9.09 3.51
C THR A 74 0.88 -9.18 4.85
N SER A 75 2.02 -8.50 4.96
CA SER A 75 2.83 -8.48 6.19
C SER A 75 2.07 -7.84 7.35
N LEU A 76 1.38 -6.71 7.10
CA LEU A 76 0.54 -6.05 8.10
C LEU A 76 -0.63 -6.94 8.55
N GLY A 77 -1.26 -7.66 7.61
CA GLY A 77 -2.32 -8.63 7.95
C GLY A 77 -1.82 -9.75 8.87
N ALA A 78 -0.63 -10.30 8.58
CA ALA A 78 -0.04 -11.35 9.42
C ALA A 78 0.25 -10.86 10.85
N VAL A 79 0.77 -9.64 10.98
CA VAL A 79 1.03 -9.00 12.28
C VAL A 79 -0.27 -8.80 13.07
N ALA A 80 -1.33 -8.31 12.43
CA ALA A 80 -2.63 -8.10 13.06
C ALA A 80 -3.22 -9.40 13.63
N THR A 81 -3.15 -10.50 12.86
CA THR A 81 -3.62 -11.81 13.30
C THR A 81 -2.83 -12.32 14.51
N GLN A 82 -1.50 -12.20 14.47
CA GLN A 82 -0.64 -12.68 15.56
C GLN A 82 -0.90 -11.93 16.88
N TYR A 83 -1.16 -10.62 16.82
CA TYR A 83 -1.52 -9.86 18.02
C TYR A 83 -2.90 -10.25 18.58
N ALA A 84 -3.90 -10.46 17.71
CA ALA A 84 -5.23 -10.89 18.14
C ALA A 84 -5.20 -12.27 18.83
N GLU A 85 -4.39 -13.20 18.33
CA GLU A 85 -4.19 -14.53 18.94
C GLU A 85 -3.50 -14.43 20.31
N ALA A 86 -2.47 -13.58 20.43
CA ALA A 86 -1.75 -13.39 21.69
C ALA A 86 -2.63 -12.79 22.80
N ASP A 87 -3.54 -11.87 22.44
CA ASP A 87 -4.49 -11.26 23.37
C ASP A 87 -5.55 -12.27 23.85
N GLN A 88 -6.11 -13.06 22.92
CA GLN A 88 -7.06 -14.14 23.26
C GLN A 88 -6.42 -15.21 24.17
N TYR A 89 -5.18 -15.59 23.89
CA TYR A 89 -4.43 -16.54 24.72
C TYR A 89 -4.23 -15.98 26.13
N SER A 90 -3.79 -14.73 26.24
CA SER A 90 -3.61 -14.06 27.53
C SER A 90 -4.91 -13.99 28.32
N ALA A 91 -6.03 -13.62 27.68
CA ALA A 91 -7.35 -13.60 28.30
C ALA A 91 -7.79 -14.99 28.81
N SER A 92 -7.42 -16.07 28.10
CA SER A 92 -7.75 -17.44 28.50
C SER A 92 -7.01 -17.91 29.77
N LEU A 93 -5.81 -17.36 30.05
CA LEU A 93 -5.01 -17.69 31.23
C LEU A 93 -5.56 -17.08 32.53
N PHE A 94 -6.39 -16.04 32.42
CA PHE A 94 -7.03 -15.38 33.57
C PHE A 94 -8.45 -15.90 33.86
N ARG A 95 -8.90 -16.96 33.15
CA ARG A 95 -10.13 -17.70 33.42
C ARG A 95 -9.85 -18.92 34.29
#